data_AF-A0A1F3ASR0-F1
#
_entry.id   AF-A0A1F3ASR0-F1
#
_cell.length_a   1.000
_cell.length_b   1.000
_cell.length_c   1.000
_cell.angle_alpha   90.00
_cell.angle_beta   90.00
_cell.angle_gamma   90.00
#
_symmetry.space_group_name_H-M   'P 1'
#
loop_
_entity.id
_entity.type
_entity.pdbx_description
1 polymer ?
#
loop_
_entity_poly.entity_id
_entity_poly.type
_entity_poly.pdbx_seq_one_letter_code
_entity_poly.pdbx_strand_id
1 'polypeptide(L)'
;DNRALAVDLVLVYDRPLLARIEAMTAREWFTGKAGVLNDFPSGFDTVGWELSPGQKAPKKPLPSKSKFALGVFLFADYRDGGPHRARLGEMKSVVVTLGAKDFTVRPGP
;
A
#
# COMPACT_ATOMS: atom_id res chain seq x y z
N ASP A 1 21.02 2.08 8.14
CA ASP A 1 20.63 2.35 6.75
C ASP A 1 19.70 3.57 6.77
N ASN A 2 19.98 4.61 5.99
CA ASN A 2 19.28 5.91 6.07
C ASN A 2 18.48 6.22 4.78
N ARG A 3 18.03 5.17 4.07
CA ARG A 3 17.24 5.31 2.84
C ARG A 3 15.79 5.64 3.20
N ALA A 4 15.14 6.47 2.39
CA ALA A 4 13.69 6.59 2.40
C ALA A 4 13.04 5.23 2.07
N LEU A 5 11.92 4.95 2.74
CA LEU A 5 11.09 3.78 2.50
C LEU A 5 9.90 4.20 1.63
N ALA A 6 9.76 3.56 0.48
CA ALA A 6 8.60 3.72 -0.38
C ALA A 6 7.41 2.97 0.25
N VAL A 7 6.28 3.66 0.36
CA VAL A 7 5.04 3.11 0.89
C VAL A 7 3.91 3.45 -0.06
N ASP A 8 3.16 2.45 -0.52
CA ASP A 8 2.00 2.63 -1.38
C ASP A 8 0.74 2.12 -0.68
N LEU A 9 -0.26 3.00 -0.59
CA LEU A 9 -1.64 2.62 -0.32
C LEU A 9 -2.33 2.34 -1.65
N VAL A 10 -2.81 1.12 -1.84
CA VAL A 10 -3.42 0.63 -3.08
C VAL A 10 -4.89 0.38 -2.84
N LEU A 11 -5.75 1.09 -3.57
CA LEU A 11 -7.19 0.95 -3.52
C LEU A 11 -7.65 0.21 -4.77
N VAL A 12 -8.14 -1.02 -4.60
CA VAL A 12 -8.51 -1.90 -5.72
C VAL A 12 -10.01 -1.84 -5.95
N TYR A 13 -10.43 -1.63 -7.19
CA TYR A 13 -11.82 -1.53 -7.64
C TYR A 13 -12.24 -2.66 -8.57
N ASP A 14 -11.26 -3.40 -9.12
CA ASP A 14 -11.49 -4.53 -10.03
C ASP A 14 -11.40 -5.88 -9.29
N ARG A 15 -12.37 -6.76 -9.54
CA ARG A 15 -12.49 -8.07 -8.84
C ARG A 15 -11.36 -9.04 -9.22
N PRO A 16 -11.07 -9.30 -10.51
CA PRO A 16 -9.90 -10.07 -10.90
C PRO A 16 -8.58 -9.53 -10.33
N LEU A 17 -8.41 -8.21 -10.33
CA LEU A 17 -7.21 -7.57 -9.80
C LEU A 17 -7.05 -7.76 -8.29
N LEU A 18 -8.15 -7.80 -7.52
CA LEU A 18 -8.11 -7.95 -6.07
C LEU A 18 -7.28 -9.16 -5.62
N ALA A 19 -7.55 -10.33 -6.20
CA ALA A 19 -6.82 -11.56 -5.88
C ALA A 19 -5.34 -11.47 -6.27
N ARG A 20 -5.03 -10.84 -7.40
CA ARG A 20 -3.64 -10.61 -7.86
C ARG A 20 -2.88 -9.73 -6.88
N ILE A 21 -3.45 -8.60 -6.44
CA ILE A 21 -2.82 -7.70 -5.46
C ILE A 21 -2.67 -8.39 -4.09
N GLU A 22 -3.66 -9.18 -3.68
CA GLU A 22 -3.62 -9.95 -2.42
C GLU A 22 -2.63 -11.13 -2.45
N ALA A 23 -2.08 -11.49 -3.61
CA ALA A 23 -1.01 -12.48 -3.70
C ALA A 23 0.39 -11.85 -3.71
N MET A 24 0.52 -10.56 -4.08
CA MET A 24 1.81 -9.89 -4.26
C MET A 24 2.53 -9.60 -2.95
N THR A 25 3.84 -9.80 -2.96
CA THR A 25 4.79 -9.16 -2.04
C THR A 25 4.96 -7.66 -2.38
N ALA A 26 5.50 -6.87 -1.46
CA ALA A 26 5.85 -5.48 -1.75
C ALA A 26 6.85 -5.35 -2.90
N ARG A 27 7.86 -6.22 -2.94
CA ARG A 27 8.85 -6.25 -4.03
C ARG A 27 8.19 -6.42 -5.40
N GLU A 28 7.26 -7.37 -5.52
CA GLU A 28 6.50 -7.61 -6.76
C GLU A 28 5.60 -6.43 -7.11
N TRP A 29 4.94 -5.82 -6.11
CA TRP A 29 4.16 -4.61 -6.32
C TRP A 29 5.01 -3.48 -6.90
N PHE A 30 6.08 -3.07 -6.22
CA PHE A 30 6.88 -1.91 -6.64
C PHE A 30 7.61 -2.13 -7.97
N THR A 31 8.02 -3.36 -8.28
CA THR A 31 8.66 -3.69 -9.57
C THR A 31 7.66 -3.89 -10.71
N GLY A 32 6.46 -4.40 -10.41
CA GLY A 32 5.43 -4.75 -11.39
C GLY A 32 4.33 -3.71 -11.60
N LYS A 33 4.29 -2.64 -10.78
CA LYS A 33 3.21 -1.63 -10.76
C LYS A 33 2.84 -1.08 -12.14
N ALA A 34 3.82 -0.79 -12.99
CA ALA A 34 3.59 -0.29 -14.35
C ALA A 34 2.84 -1.30 -15.24
N GLY A 35 3.20 -2.59 -15.12
CA GLY A 35 2.49 -3.66 -15.83
C GLY A 35 1.06 -3.82 -15.32
N VAL A 36 0.85 -3.76 -14.00
CA VAL A 36 -0.50 -3.81 -13.42
C VAL A 36 -1.36 -2.64 -13.91
N LEU A 37 -0.80 -1.43 -14.01
CA LEU A 37 -1.51 -0.27 -14.56
C LEU A 37 -1.87 -0.47 -16.03
N ASN A 38 -0.97 -1.03 -16.82
CA ASN A 38 -1.23 -1.32 -18.23
C ASN A 38 -2.36 -2.37 -18.41
N ASP A 39 -2.35 -3.41 -17.58
CA ASP A 39 -3.37 -4.47 -17.62
C ASP A 39 -4.73 -3.99 -17.06
N PHE A 40 -4.72 -3.08 -16.08
CA PHE A 40 -5.91 -2.60 -15.35
C PHE A 40 -5.91 -1.07 -15.18
N PRO A 41 -6.04 -0.29 -16.28
CA PRO A 41 -5.82 1.17 -16.26
C PRO A 41 -6.75 1.96 -15.34
N SER A 42 -7.93 1.42 -15.02
CA SER A 42 -8.89 2.00 -14.08
C SER A 42 -9.16 1.12 -12.84
N GLY A 43 -8.49 -0.03 -12.75
CA GLY A 43 -8.80 -1.08 -11.78
C GLY A 43 -8.31 -0.79 -10.35
N PHE A 44 -7.44 0.19 -10.18
CA PHE A 44 -6.95 0.62 -8.87
C PHE A 44 -6.51 2.09 -8.87
N ASP A 45 -6.30 2.65 -7.68
CA ASP A 45 -5.56 3.89 -7.47
C ASP A 45 -4.44 3.66 -6.47
N THR A 46 -3.44 4.55 -6.45
CA THR A 46 -2.36 4.52 -5.46
C THR A 46 -2.16 5.87 -4.80
N VAL A 47 -1.95 5.86 -3.49
CA VAL A 47 -1.41 7.00 -2.75
C VAL A 47 -0.04 6.57 -2.23
N GLY A 48 1.03 7.19 -2.75
CA GLY A 48 2.40 6.82 -2.41
C GLY A 48 3.09 7.81 -1.49
N TRP A 49 4.03 7.36 -0.68
CA TRP A 49 4.93 8.17 0.14
C TRP A 49 6.36 7.64 0.07
N GLU A 50 7.31 8.56 0.21
CA GLU A 50 8.71 8.25 0.50
C GLU A 50 9.00 8.76 1.91
N LEU A 51 9.36 7.86 2.82
CA LEU A 51 9.45 8.15 4.25
C LEU A 51 10.85 7.88 4.80
N SER A 52 11.52 8.92 5.28
CA SER A 52 12.80 8.77 5.96
C SER A 52 12.63 8.29 7.42
N PRO A 53 13.63 7.64 8.02
CA PRO A 53 13.59 7.26 9.43
C PRO A 53 13.25 8.44 10.35
N GLY A 54 12.31 8.24 11.27
CA GLY A 54 11.84 9.27 12.22
C GLY A 54 10.79 10.26 11.65
N GLN A 55 10.47 10.19 10.36
CA GLN A 55 9.49 11.06 9.73
C GLN A 55 8.06 10.56 9.94
N LYS A 56 7.13 11.49 10.19
CA LYS A 56 5.68 11.22 10.09
C LYS A 56 5.23 11.43 8.65
N ALA A 57 4.41 10.52 8.14
CA ALA A 57 3.87 10.65 6.79
C ALA A 57 3.02 11.93 6.67
N PRO A 58 3.22 12.75 5.63
CA PRO A 58 2.34 13.88 5.35
C PRO A 58 0.93 13.38 5.02
N LYS A 59 -0.08 14.13 5.45
CA LYS A 59 -1.47 13.86 5.07
C LYS A 59 -1.62 14.00 3.55
N LYS A 60 -2.19 12.97 2.90
CA LYS A 60 -2.59 13.01 1.50
C LYS A 60 -4.08 12.71 1.39
N PRO A 61 -4.81 13.40 0.50
CA PRO A 61 -6.21 13.07 0.25
C PRO A 61 -6.31 11.66 -0.35
N LEU A 62 -7.34 10.93 0.04
CA LEU A 62 -7.69 9.68 -0.64
C LEU A 62 -8.36 9.99 -1.98
N PRO A 63 -8.25 9.08 -2.97
CA PRO A 63 -8.99 9.22 -4.23
C PRO A 63 -10.50 9.33 -3.98
N SER A 64 -11.19 10.07 -4.85
CA SER A 64 -12.65 10.33 -4.71
C SER A 64 -13.49 9.05 -4.73
N LYS A 65 -13.04 8.03 -5.46
CA LYS A 65 -13.68 6.70 -5.54
C LYS A 65 -13.26 5.73 -4.41
N SER A 66 -12.46 6.16 -3.44
CA SER A 66 -11.94 5.31 -2.35
C SER A 66 -13.02 4.52 -1.61
N LYS A 67 -14.21 5.09 -1.40
CA LYS A 67 -15.36 4.42 -0.77
C LYS A 67 -15.90 3.20 -1.55
N PHE A 68 -15.51 3.03 -2.81
CA PHE A 68 -15.92 1.92 -3.67
C PHE A 68 -14.83 0.85 -3.79
N ALA A 69 -13.72 0.97 -3.07
CA ALA A 69 -12.66 -0.03 -3.09
C ALA A 69 -13.16 -1.38 -2.57
N LEU A 70 -12.91 -2.44 -3.32
CA LEU A 70 -13.16 -3.83 -2.93
C LEU A 70 -12.10 -4.36 -1.95
N GLY A 71 -10.93 -3.73 -1.97
CA GLY A 71 -9.83 -4.00 -1.04
C GLY A 71 -8.86 -2.82 -1.00
N VAL A 72 -8.34 -2.57 0.19
CA VAL A 72 -7.30 -1.57 0.43
C VAL A 72 -6.08 -2.27 0.99
N PHE A 73 -4.94 -2.07 0.35
CA PHE A 73 -3.67 -2.68 0.73
C PHE A 73 -2.64 -1.61 1.00
N LEU A 74 -1.81 -1.83 2.02
CA LEU A 74 -0.59 -1.07 2.22
C LEU A 74 0.58 -1.96 1.83
N PHE A 75 1.48 -1.46 0.99
CA PHE A 75 2.77 -2.07 0.68
C PHE A 75 3.91 -1.17 1.15
N ALA A 76 4.97 -1.76 1.69
CA ALA A 76 6.19 -1.04 2.08
C ALA A 76 7.43 -1.74 1.51
N ASP A 77 8.27 -1.01 0.76
CA ASP A 77 9.44 -1.54 0.05
C ASP A 77 10.65 -1.77 0.97
N TYR A 78 10.47 -2.68 1.94
CA TYR A 78 11.59 -3.18 2.73
C TYR A 78 12.54 -4.01 1.85
N ARG A 79 13.82 -4.09 2.29
CA ARG A 79 14.87 -4.74 1.50
C ARG A 79 14.81 -6.26 1.53
N ASP A 80 14.24 -6.83 2.58
CA ASP A 80 13.98 -8.26 2.69
C ASP A 80 12.82 -8.68 1.79
N GLY A 81 12.86 -9.93 1.33
CA GLY A 81 11.88 -10.48 0.40
C GLY A 81 10.53 -10.85 1.04
N GLY A 82 10.20 -10.27 2.19
CA GLY A 82 8.95 -10.58 2.88
C GLY A 82 7.72 -10.02 2.16
N PRO A 83 6.51 -10.41 2.59
CA PRO A 83 5.28 -9.88 2.01
C PRO A 83 5.20 -8.35 2.11
N HIS A 84 5.60 -7.80 3.26
CA HIS A 84 5.55 -6.37 3.60
C HIS A 84 4.28 -5.69 3.09
N ARG A 85 3.16 -6.37 3.34
CA ARG A 85 1.83 -5.99 2.89
C ARG A 85 0.80 -6.24 3.98
N ALA A 86 -0.14 -5.32 4.13
CA ALA A 86 -1.32 -5.51 4.96
C ALA A 86 -2.58 -5.16 4.18
N ARG A 87 -3.65 -5.95 4.36
CA ARG A 87 -5.00 -5.57 3.94
C ARG A 87 -5.64 -4.76 5.07
N LEU A 88 -6.10 -3.55 4.77
CA LEU A 88 -6.59 -2.61 5.79
C LEU A 88 -8.08 -2.77 6.13
N GLY A 89 -8.73 -3.82 5.62
CA GLY A 89 -10.14 -4.14 5.92
C GLY A 89 -11.10 -2.96 5.68
N GLU A 90 -12.22 -2.95 6.42
CA GLU A 90 -13.19 -1.85 6.44
C GLU A 90 -12.84 -0.78 7.49
N MET A 91 -11.59 -0.71 7.94
CA MET A 91 -11.19 0.21 9.00
C MET A 91 -11.34 1.67 8.54
N LYS A 92 -12.20 2.43 9.22
CA LYS A 92 -12.44 3.86 8.92
C LYS A 92 -11.21 4.74 9.16
N SER A 93 -10.31 4.28 10.01
CA SER A 93 -9.06 4.96 10.36
C SER A 93 -8.04 3.90 10.77
N VAL A 94 -6.78 4.09 10.35
CA VAL A 94 -5.68 3.20 10.68
C VAL A 94 -4.45 4.00 11.11
N VAL A 95 -3.68 3.44 12.03
CA VAL A 95 -2.33 3.90 12.33
C VAL A 95 -1.36 2.84 11.86
N VAL A 96 -0.45 3.25 10.98
CA VAL A 96 0.66 2.43 10.50
C VAL A 96 1.92 2.88 11.23
N THR A 97 2.64 1.94 11.84
CA THR A 97 3.97 2.20 12.44
C THR A 97 5.02 1.44 11.65
N LEU A 98 5.93 2.17 11.01
CA LEU A 98 7.02 1.61 10.22
C LEU A 98 8.21 1.32 11.14
N GLY A 99 8.56 0.05 11.28
CA GLY A 99 9.76 -0.40 11.97
C GLY A 99 10.95 -0.55 11.01
N ALA A 100 12.06 -1.10 11.52
CA ALA A 100 13.30 -1.24 10.75
C ALA A 100 13.25 -2.32 9.66
N LYS A 101 12.43 -3.36 9.85
CA LYS A 101 12.31 -4.52 8.94
C LYS A 101 10.88 -4.85 8.55
N ASP A 102 9.92 -4.30 9.27
CA ASP A 102 8.51 -4.53 9.00
C ASP A 102 7.67 -3.42 9.63
N PHE A 103 6.37 -3.44 9.40
CA PHE A 103 5.43 -2.50 9.96
C PHE A 103 4.29 -3.18 10.71
N THR A 104 3.60 -2.38 11.52
CA THR A 104 2.37 -2.80 12.18
C THR A 104 1.22 -1.90 11.78
N VAL A 105 0.02 -2.48 11.74
CA VAL A 105 -1.24 -1.78 11.49
C VAL A 105 -2.13 -1.96 12.71
N ARG A 106 -2.74 -0.86 13.14
CA ARG A 106 -3.77 -0.88 14.18
C ARG A 106 -4.92 0.05 13.82
N PRO A 107 -6.12 -0.16 14.38
CA PRO A 107 -7.20 0.81 14.28
C PRO A 107 -6.74 2.18 14.77
N GLY A 108 -7.21 3.22 14.07
CA GLY A 108 -7.08 4.59 14.54
C GLY A 108 -8.00 4.88 15.74
N PRO A 109 -7.72 5.97 16.47
CA PRO A 109 -8.59 6.45 17.54
C PRO A 109 -9.96 6.89 17.02
#